data_AF-A0A1F7QPW0-F1
#
_entry.id   AF-A0A1F7QPW0-F1
#
_cell.length_a   1.000
_cell.length_b   1.000
_cell.length_c   1.000
_cell.angle_alpha   90.00
_cell.angle_beta   90.00
_cell.angle_gamma   90.00
#
_symmetry.space_group_name_H-M   'P 1'
#
loop_
_entity.id
_entity.type
_entity.pdbx_description
1 polymer ?
#
loop_
_entity_poly.entity_id
_entity_poly.type
_entity_poly.pdbx_seq_one_letter_code
_entity_poly.pdbx_strand_id
1 'polypeptide(L)'
;MATREERFRQAAWAYFIYGVIYLLGGWYLYKQGISVGQGRGWFVAGTLIVIVFPLLLSRDFSWFDRWVVTRRDFARILTVLVAVRAYAVGKIMLKPTIPSVPLPWGGDLPMSLGAGLFFLITLAAMAMLSRAAWGRRE
;
A
#
# COMPACT_ATOMS: atom_id res chain seq x y z
N MET A 1 -12.45 -22.91 3.28
CA MET A 1 -11.44 -22.06 2.62
C MET A 1 -12.14 -20.84 2.02
N ALA A 2 -11.51 -19.65 2.04
CA ALA A 2 -12.12 -18.47 1.42
C ALA A 2 -12.25 -18.67 -0.10
N THR A 3 -13.40 -18.29 -0.67
CA THR A 3 -13.65 -18.35 -2.12
C THR A 3 -12.72 -17.40 -2.87
N ARG A 4 -12.55 -17.59 -4.19
CA ARG A 4 -11.73 -16.68 -5.01
C ARG A 4 -12.16 -15.23 -4.83
N GLU A 5 -13.46 -14.95 -4.88
CA GLU A 5 -14.01 -13.60 -4.77
C GLU A 5 -13.72 -12.97 -3.40
N GLU A 6 -13.84 -13.76 -2.32
CA GLU A 6 -13.48 -13.32 -0.98
C GLU A 6 -12.00 -12.97 -0.84
N ARG A 7 -11.11 -13.74 -1.49
CA ARG A 7 -9.67 -13.48 -1.48
C ARG A 7 -9.34 -12.14 -2.14
N PHE A 8 -9.94 -11.88 -3.30
CA PHE A 8 -9.76 -10.62 -4.00
C PHE A 8 -10.38 -9.43 -3.24
N ARG A 9 -11.57 -9.61 -2.64
CA ARG A 9 -12.19 -8.59 -1.79
C ARG A 9 -11.34 -8.28 -0.55
N GLN A 10 -10.78 -9.29 0.09
CA GLN A 10 -9.86 -9.11 1.23
C GLN A 10 -8.57 -8.40 0.78
N ALA A 11 -8.03 -8.75 -0.39
CA ALA A 11 -6.86 -8.08 -0.94
C ALA A 11 -7.14 -6.60 -1.31
N ALA A 12 -8.32 -6.31 -1.86
CA ALA A 12 -8.77 -4.96 -2.14
C ALA A 12 -8.83 -4.11 -0.86
N TRP A 13 -9.46 -4.64 0.19
CA TRP A 13 -9.52 -3.95 1.49
C TRP A 13 -8.15 -3.78 2.14
N ALA A 14 -7.31 -4.80 2.11
CA ALA A 14 -5.96 -4.70 2.63
C ALA A 14 -5.14 -3.64 1.90
N TYR A 15 -5.23 -3.58 0.56
CA TYR A 15 -4.57 -2.55 -0.25
C TYR A 15 -5.13 -1.16 0.02
N PHE A 16 -6.46 -1.04 0.15
CA PHE A 16 -7.12 0.24 0.48
C PHE A 16 -6.62 0.78 1.82
N ILE A 17 -6.67 -0.03 2.88
CA ILE A 17 -6.23 0.36 4.23
C ILE A 17 -4.76 0.75 4.22
N TYR A 18 -3.91 -0.08 3.62
CA TYR A 18 -2.49 0.22 3.42
C TYR A 18 -2.29 1.57 2.72
N GLY A 19 -3.03 1.81 1.63
CA GLY A 19 -2.98 3.03 0.84
C GLY A 19 -3.43 4.28 1.61
N VAL A 20 -4.49 4.17 2.40
CA VAL A 20 -4.97 5.26 3.27
C VAL A 20 -3.91 5.61 4.32
N ILE A 21 -3.35 4.60 5.00
CA ILE A 21 -2.28 4.83 6.00
C ILE A 21 -1.07 5.48 5.34
N TYR A 22 -0.70 5.02 4.14
CA TYR A 22 0.40 5.59 3.36
C TYR A 22 0.17 7.07 3.02
N LEU A 23 -1.02 7.41 2.53
CA LEU A 23 -1.36 8.79 2.17
C LEU A 23 -1.40 9.69 3.40
N LEU A 24 -2.01 9.25 4.50
CA LEU A 24 -2.07 10.02 5.73
C LEU A 24 -0.67 10.24 6.33
N GLY A 25 0.15 9.19 6.38
CA GLY A 25 1.53 9.29 6.84
C GLY A 25 2.38 10.21 5.95
N GLY A 26 2.27 10.08 4.63
CA GLY A 26 2.95 10.95 3.68
C GLY A 26 2.50 12.41 3.80
N TRP A 27 1.19 12.64 3.98
CA TRP A 27 0.62 13.98 4.12
C TRP A 27 1.06 14.65 5.42
N TYR A 28 1.12 13.86 6.49
CA TYR A 28 1.66 14.30 7.77
C TYR A 28 3.13 14.72 7.64
N LEU A 29 3.97 13.87 7.06
CA LEU A 29 5.39 14.19 6.82
C LEU A 29 5.58 15.40 5.91
N TYR A 30 4.71 15.55 4.90
CA TYR A 30 4.70 16.73 4.03
C TYR A 30 4.42 18.03 4.81
N LYS A 31 3.42 18.01 5.70
CA LYS A 31 3.10 19.17 6.55
C LYS A 31 4.23 19.53 7.52
N GLN A 32 5.02 18.56 7.95
CA GLN A 32 6.19 18.79 8.80
C GLN A 32 7.44 19.25 8.03
N GLY A 33 7.35 19.45 6.71
CA GLY A 33 8.50 19.85 5.89
C GLY A 33 9.51 18.74 5.63
N ILE A 34 9.22 17.51 6.07
CA ILE A 34 10.08 16.32 5.95
C ILE A 34 9.91 15.66 4.56
N SER A 35 9.28 16.36 3.61
CA SER A 35 8.85 15.76 2.36
C SER A 35 10.01 15.35 1.45
N VAL A 36 9.90 14.17 0.85
CA VAL A 36 10.78 13.70 -0.23
C VAL A 36 10.29 14.29 -1.55
N GLY A 37 10.47 15.60 -1.75
CA GLY A 37 10.39 16.28 -3.05
C GLY A 37 9.08 16.19 -3.85
N GLN A 38 7.96 15.76 -3.26
CA GLN A 38 6.70 15.54 -3.99
C GLN A 38 5.63 16.55 -3.60
N GLY A 39 5.15 17.30 -4.59
CA GLY A 39 4.13 18.35 -4.43
C GLY A 39 2.71 17.81 -4.27
N ARG A 40 1.73 18.72 -4.09
CA ARG A 40 0.30 18.39 -3.88
C ARG A 40 -0.30 17.45 -4.92
N GLY A 41 0.16 17.53 -6.18
CA GLY A 41 -0.29 16.64 -7.26
C GLY A 41 -0.03 15.15 -7.00
N TRP A 42 1.02 14.82 -6.23
CA TRP A 42 1.31 13.44 -5.86
C TRP A 42 0.25 12.85 -4.92
N PHE A 43 -0.28 13.66 -3.99
CA PHE A 43 -1.36 13.23 -3.10
C PHE A 43 -2.65 12.99 -3.87
N VAL A 44 -2.98 13.84 -4.85
CA VAL A 44 -4.14 13.64 -5.73
C VAL A 44 -4.01 12.34 -6.51
N ALA A 45 -2.87 12.12 -7.16
CA ALA A 45 -2.60 10.88 -7.90
C ALA A 45 -2.64 9.66 -6.97
N GLY A 46 -2.05 9.75 -5.79
CA GLY A 46 -2.07 8.70 -4.78
C GLY A 46 -3.50 8.39 -4.30
N THR A 47 -4.33 9.41 -4.04
CA THR A 47 -5.74 9.22 -3.67
C THR A 47 -6.51 8.51 -4.78
N LEU A 48 -6.31 8.89 -6.05
CA LEU A 48 -6.92 8.20 -7.18
C LEU A 48 -6.51 6.72 -7.22
N ILE A 49 -5.23 6.42 -7.04
CA ILE A 49 -4.71 5.03 -7.00
C ILE A 49 -5.34 4.24 -5.84
N VAL A 50 -5.39 4.82 -4.64
CA VAL A 50 -5.94 4.18 -3.44
C VAL A 50 -7.42 3.88 -3.60
N ILE A 51 -8.17 4.62 -4.42
CA ILE A 51 -9.58 4.33 -4.69
C ILE A 51 -9.74 3.34 -5.86
N VAL A 52 -9.06 3.60 -6.98
CA VAL A 52 -9.26 2.85 -8.23
C VAL A 52 -8.72 1.42 -8.12
N PHE A 53 -7.56 1.21 -7.51
CA PHE A 53 -6.95 -0.12 -7.49
C PHE A 53 -7.74 -1.13 -6.65
N PRO A 54 -8.23 -0.80 -5.43
CA PRO A 54 -9.17 -1.64 -4.71
C PRO A 54 -10.45 -1.92 -5.48
N LEU A 55 -11.00 -0.92 -6.19
CA LEU A 55 -12.19 -1.12 -7.01
C LEU A 55 -11.93 -2.17 -8.10
N LEU A 56 -10.83 -2.02 -8.85
CA LEU A 56 -10.39 -2.99 -9.88
C LEU A 56 -10.09 -4.38 -9.29
N LEU A 57 -9.63 -4.46 -8.03
CA LEU A 57 -9.46 -5.73 -7.33
C LEU A 57 -10.77 -6.30 -6.80
N SER A 58 -11.77 -5.49 -6.49
CA SER A 58 -13.02 -5.92 -5.83
C SER A 58 -14.11 -6.40 -6.79
N ARG A 59 -14.03 -6.02 -8.07
CA ARG A 59 -15.05 -6.29 -9.08
C ARG A 59 -14.41 -6.78 -10.37
N ASP A 60 -15.05 -7.73 -11.03
CA ASP A 60 -14.66 -8.14 -12.38
C ASP A 60 -15.16 -7.09 -13.38
N PHE A 61 -14.23 -6.31 -13.91
CA PHE A 61 -14.50 -5.36 -14.99
C PHE A 61 -14.13 -5.99 -16.32
N SER A 62 -15.14 -6.44 -17.07
CA SER A 62 -14.95 -7.12 -18.37
C SER A 62 -14.13 -6.31 -19.38
N TRP A 63 -14.21 -4.98 -19.34
CA TRP A 63 -13.39 -4.11 -20.18
C TRP A 63 -11.91 -4.10 -19.75
N PHE A 64 -11.63 -4.11 -18.45
CA PHE A 64 -10.27 -4.08 -17.93
C PHE A 64 -9.55 -5.40 -18.20
N ASP A 65 -10.24 -6.51 -17.96
CA ASP A 65 -9.75 -7.85 -18.28
C ASP A 65 -9.53 -8.05 -19.78
N ARG A 66 -10.36 -7.42 -20.63
CA ARG A 66 -10.28 -7.55 -22.09
C ARG A 66 -9.20 -6.66 -22.73
N TRP A 67 -8.99 -5.46 -22.20
CA TRP A 67 -8.18 -4.44 -22.86
C TRP A 67 -6.86 -4.11 -22.15
N VAL A 68 -6.71 -4.43 -20.86
CA VAL A 68 -5.55 -4.02 -20.06
C VAL A 68 -4.80 -5.22 -19.50
N VAL A 69 -5.38 -5.90 -18.52
CA VAL A 69 -4.73 -7.01 -17.80
C VAL A 69 -5.78 -7.76 -17.00
N THR A 70 -5.62 -9.09 -16.86
CA THR A 70 -6.54 -9.87 -16.02
C THR A 70 -6.46 -9.41 -14.56
N ARG A 71 -7.57 -9.43 -13.84
CA ARG A 71 -7.63 -9.13 -12.39
C ARG A 71 -6.57 -9.91 -11.58
N ARG A 72 -6.23 -11.13 -12.01
CA ARG A 72 -5.18 -11.96 -11.40
C ARG A 72 -3.79 -11.40 -11.67
N ASP A 73 -3.48 -11.05 -12.91
CA ASP A 73 -2.18 -10.48 -13.28
C ASP A 73 -2.00 -9.07 -12.70
N PHE A 74 -3.08 -8.30 -12.61
CA PHE A 74 -3.09 -7.04 -11.88
C PHE A 74 -2.69 -7.24 -10.40
N ALA A 75 -3.28 -8.21 -9.71
CA ALA A 75 -2.88 -8.54 -8.35
C ALA A 75 -1.42 -9.00 -8.24
N ARG A 76 -0.86 -9.70 -9.25
CA ARG A 76 0.56 -10.06 -9.30
C ARG A 76 1.45 -8.82 -9.40
N ILE A 77 1.12 -7.90 -10.32
CA ILE A 77 1.84 -6.64 -10.49
C ILE A 77 1.82 -5.84 -9.18
N LEU A 78 0.65 -5.69 -8.55
CA LEU A 78 0.53 -5.01 -7.27
C LEU A 78 1.34 -5.70 -6.18
N THR A 79 1.35 -7.03 -6.13
CA THR A 79 2.18 -7.78 -5.18
C THR A 79 3.65 -7.42 -5.33
N VAL A 80 4.18 -7.38 -6.57
CA VAL A 80 5.57 -7.00 -6.84
C VAL A 80 5.84 -5.55 -6.45
N LEU A 81 4.97 -4.61 -6.82
CA LEU A 81 5.11 -3.20 -6.46
C LEU A 81 5.12 -2.98 -4.94
N VAL A 82 4.22 -3.66 -4.23
CA VAL A 82 4.16 -3.62 -2.75
C VAL A 82 5.39 -4.29 -2.15
N ALA A 83 5.94 -5.36 -2.75
CA ALA A 83 7.18 -5.99 -2.30
C ALA A 83 8.39 -5.04 -2.44
N VAL A 84 8.52 -4.35 -3.57
CA VAL A 84 9.55 -3.30 -3.77
C VAL A 84 9.40 -2.21 -2.70
N ARG A 85 8.16 -1.82 -2.39
CA ARG A 85 7.91 -0.84 -1.34
C ARG A 85 8.28 -1.36 0.04
N ALA A 86 7.95 -2.62 0.37
CA ALA A 86 8.32 -3.25 1.62
C ALA A 86 9.84 -3.24 1.79
N TYR A 87 10.60 -3.57 0.74
CA TYR A 87 12.05 -3.48 0.74
C TYR A 87 12.54 -2.05 1.00
N ALA A 88 11.98 -1.04 0.32
CA ALA A 88 12.35 0.35 0.52
C ALA A 88 12.10 0.83 1.97
N VAL A 89 10.94 0.50 2.54
CA VAL A 89 10.59 0.84 3.93
C VAL A 89 11.46 0.07 4.92
N GLY A 90 11.75 -1.21 4.65
CA GLY A 90 12.65 -2.02 5.47
C GLY A 90 14.06 -1.41 5.56
N LYS A 91 14.57 -0.84 4.46
CA LYS A 91 15.83 -0.07 4.50
C LYS A 91 15.74 1.14 5.40
N ILE A 92 14.64 1.90 5.36
CA ILE A 92 14.42 3.07 6.23
C ILE A 92 14.32 2.64 7.70
N MET A 93 13.66 1.53 7.98
CA MET A 93 13.56 0.96 9.33
C MET A 93 14.95 0.63 9.90
N LEU A 94 15.83 0.01 9.10
CA LEU A 94 17.16 -0.41 9.53
C LEU A 94 18.19 0.74 9.58
N LYS A 95 18.08 1.69 8.66
CA LYS A 95 18.98 2.84 8.53
C LYS A 95 18.17 4.12 8.32
N PRO A 96 17.56 4.67 9.39
CA PRO A 96 16.75 5.87 9.29
C PRO A 96 17.65 7.09 9.01
N THR A 97 17.33 7.86 7.98
CA THR A 97 18.02 9.13 7.67
C THR A 97 17.54 10.26 8.59
N ILE A 98 16.30 10.15 9.08
CA ILE A 98 15.69 11.10 10.02
C ILE A 98 15.58 10.38 11.37
N PRO A 99 16.08 10.96 12.49
CA PRO A 99 16.07 10.28 13.79
C PRO A 99 14.66 10.01 14.31
N SER A 100 13.80 11.01 14.25
CA SER A 100 12.45 10.97 14.80
C SER A 100 11.51 11.90 14.04
N VAL A 101 10.21 11.67 14.21
CA VAL A 101 9.14 12.49 13.67
C VAL A 101 8.30 13.00 14.84
N PRO A 102 8.02 14.31 14.93
CA PRO A 102 7.19 14.85 15.99
C PRO A 102 5.77 14.28 15.90
N LEU A 103 5.14 13.99 17.03
CA LEU A 103 3.77 13.52 17.11
C LEU A 103 2.78 14.68 17.32
N PRO A 104 1.55 14.59 16.80
CA PRO A 104 0.59 15.70 16.89
C PRO A 104 0.07 15.96 18.31
N TRP A 105 0.23 15.02 19.23
CA TRP A 105 -0.11 15.16 20.66
C TRP A 105 1.11 15.42 21.56
N GLY A 106 2.26 15.73 20.95
CA GLY A 106 3.52 15.94 21.66
C GLY A 106 4.39 14.68 21.76
N GLY A 107 5.69 14.91 21.93
CA GLY A 107 6.72 13.87 21.91
C GLY A 107 7.20 13.51 20.49
N ASP A 108 8.23 12.68 20.44
CA ASP A 108 8.90 12.26 19.21
C ASP A 108 8.76 10.76 19.01
N LEU A 109 8.35 10.35 17.81
CA LEU A 109 8.32 8.95 17.40
C LEU A 109 9.62 8.62 16.66
N PRO A 110 10.44 7.66 17.13
CA PRO A 110 11.60 7.21 16.36
C PRO A 110 11.19 6.76 14.95
N MET A 111 11.91 7.23 13.94
CA MET A 111 11.56 6.94 12.54
C MET A 111 11.63 5.43 12.24
N SER A 112 12.57 4.72 12.87
CA SER A 112 12.69 3.26 12.78
C SER A 112 11.43 2.54 13.27
N LEU A 113 10.82 3.02 14.36
CA LEU A 113 9.60 2.43 14.91
C LEU A 113 8.40 2.68 13.98
N GLY A 114 8.23 3.92 13.51
CA GLY A 114 7.18 4.26 12.54
C GLY A 114 7.32 3.48 11.23
N ALA A 115 8.55 3.40 10.70
CA ALA A 115 8.86 2.61 9.52
C ALA A 115 8.64 1.10 9.75
N GLY A 116 8.94 0.58 10.94
CA GLY A 116 8.71 -0.82 11.29
C GLY A 116 7.22 -1.18 11.32
N LEU A 117 6.38 -0.34 11.93
CA LEU A 117 4.93 -0.53 11.91
C LEU A 117 4.40 -0.49 10.46
N PHE A 118 4.85 0.48 9.67
CA PHE A 118 4.45 0.59 8.27
C PHE A 118 4.93 -0.60 7.44
N PHE A 119 6.12 -1.13 7.73
CA PHE A 119 6.66 -2.33 7.10
C PHE A 119 5.77 -3.55 7.37
N LEU A 120 5.35 -3.78 8.62
CA LEU A 120 4.44 -4.87 8.97
C LEU A 120 3.09 -4.76 8.24
N ILE A 121 2.52 -3.56 8.18
CA ILE A 121 1.28 -3.30 7.41
C ILE A 121 1.50 -3.61 5.92
N THR A 122 2.64 -3.19 5.38
CA THR A 122 3.00 -3.44 3.97
C THR A 122 3.13 -4.94 3.69
N LEU A 123 3.76 -5.71 4.59
CA LEU A 123 3.86 -7.18 4.48
C LEU A 123 2.48 -7.85 4.55
N ALA A 124 1.59 -7.38 5.43
CA ALA A 124 0.23 -7.90 5.54
C ALA A 124 -0.56 -7.66 4.24
N ALA A 125 -0.49 -6.46 3.67
CA ALA A 125 -1.10 -6.15 2.38
C ALA A 125 -0.51 -7.01 1.25
N MET A 126 0.82 -7.16 1.21
CA MET A 126 1.51 -8.02 0.25
C MET A 126 1.06 -9.48 0.35
N ALA A 127 0.93 -10.01 1.56
CA ALA A 127 0.47 -11.39 1.78
C ALA A 127 -0.95 -11.60 1.26
N MET A 128 -1.85 -10.64 1.49
CA MET A 128 -3.24 -10.71 1.00
C MET A 128 -3.31 -10.63 -0.53
N LEU A 129 -2.54 -9.73 -1.14
CA LEU A 129 -2.41 -9.63 -2.60
C LEU A 129 -1.82 -10.89 -3.21
N SER A 130 -0.74 -11.43 -2.64
CA SER A 130 -0.09 -12.66 -3.09
C SER A 130 -1.06 -13.84 -3.04
N ARG A 131 -1.85 -13.95 -1.96
CA ARG A 131 -2.87 -15.00 -1.83
C ARG A 131 -3.98 -14.86 -2.89
N ALA A 132 -4.39 -13.65 -3.25
CA ALA A 132 -5.35 -13.43 -4.33
C ALA A 132 -4.74 -13.73 -5.72
N ALA A 133 -3.48 -13.37 -5.93
CA ALA A 133 -2.75 -13.53 -7.18
C ALA A 133 -2.36 -15.00 -7.50
N TRP A 134 -1.98 -15.79 -6.49
CA TRP A 134 -1.55 -17.19 -6.66
C TRP A 134 -2.49 -18.24 -6.05
N GLY A 135 -3.58 -17.82 -5.41
CA GLY A 135 -4.59 -18.74 -4.90
C GLY A 135 -5.13 -19.69 -5.98
N ARG A 136 -5.30 -20.97 -5.64
CA ARG A 136 -5.90 -21.97 -6.54
C ARG A 136 -7.33 -21.57 -6.90
N ARG A 137 -7.73 -21.91 -8.13
CA ARG A 137 -9.11 -21.81 -8.64
C ARG A 137 -9.92 -22.94 -7.98
N GLU A 138 -10.45 -22.67 -6.80
CA GLU A 138 -11.52 -23.47 -6.20
C GLU A 138 -12.81 -22.65 -6.28
#